data_AF-A0A1F5RGK4-F1
#
_entry.id   AF-A0A1F5RGK4-F1
#
_cell.length_a   1.000
_cell.length_b   1.000
_cell.length_c   1.000
_cell.angle_alpha   90.00
_cell.angle_beta   90.00
_cell.angle_gamma   90.00
#
_symmetry.space_group_name_H-M   'P 1'
#
loop_
_entity.id
_entity.type
_entity.pdbx_description
1 polymer ?
#
loop_
_entity_poly.entity_id
_entity_poly.type
_entity_poly.pdbx_seq_one_letter_code
_entity_poly.pdbx_strand_id
1 'polypeptide(L)'
;MIDAKTKSEELFETLCNSNGILFNKIPTASEQGLQTPDYEIILFDNRVIVEVKQFDPNDEDLILIENLRTKGSTGIHGDTPGKRARQKITDAMKQLHVLAKDKQPAILILYDNINIGIRHTDSYNIKTAMYGLECVDVGFPTDIKIAPLIIDRRRGGKRKVTEQHNTTLSAVVTLHESINSEISAICYHNIYAALPLNPEWMRFNNVVHYTLEEKQRLNFQEWVKI
;
A
#
# COMPACT_ATOMS: atom_id res chain seq x y z
N MET A 1 7.01 -10.99 27.86
CA MET A 1 8.04 -10.82 26.82
C MET A 1 7.74 -9.51 26.12
N ILE A 2 8.70 -8.60 26.03
CA ILE A 2 8.57 -7.41 25.18
C ILE A 2 8.77 -7.94 23.77
N ASP A 3 7.73 -7.83 22.94
CA ASP A 3 7.81 -8.30 21.54
C ASP A 3 8.86 -7.46 20.81
N ALA A 4 9.77 -8.12 20.09
CA ALA A 4 10.85 -7.43 19.40
C ALA A 4 10.26 -6.57 18.27
N LYS A 5 10.65 -5.30 18.22
CA LYS A 5 10.17 -4.35 17.21
C LYS A 5 10.65 -4.77 15.82
N THR A 6 9.78 -4.65 14.83
CA THR A 6 10.12 -4.92 13.43
C THR A 6 10.87 -3.74 12.80
N LYS A 7 11.68 -3.98 11.76
CA LYS A 7 12.38 -2.91 11.02
C LYS A 7 11.39 -1.88 10.46
N SER A 8 10.21 -2.31 10.00
CA SER A 8 9.17 -1.38 9.55
C SER A 8 8.66 -0.44 10.64
N GLU A 9 8.49 -0.93 11.86
CA GLU A 9 8.08 -0.10 12.99
C GLU A 9 9.18 0.89 13.36
N GLU A 10 10.45 0.45 13.40
CA GLU A 10 11.58 1.34 13.66
C GLU A 10 11.67 2.48 12.64
N LEU A 11 11.53 2.15 11.35
CA LEU A 11 11.56 3.14 10.27
C LEU A 11 10.35 4.08 10.34
N PHE A 12 9.17 3.57 10.67
CA PHE A 12 7.98 4.38 10.86
C PHE A 12 8.15 5.38 12.01
N GLU A 13 8.61 4.92 13.17
CA GLU A 13 8.85 5.81 14.31
C GLU A 13 9.95 6.84 14.00
N THR A 14 10.99 6.45 13.25
CA THR A 14 12.03 7.37 12.81
C THR A 14 11.50 8.44 11.85
N LEU A 15 10.63 8.05 10.90
CA LEU A 15 9.92 8.99 10.03
C LEU A 15 9.08 9.98 10.86
N CYS A 16 8.33 9.48 11.84
CA CYS A 16 7.54 10.32 12.73
C CYS A 16 8.40 11.30 13.53
N ASN A 17 9.46 10.81 14.18
CA ASN A 17 10.38 11.63 14.96
C ASN A 17 11.05 12.73 14.11
N SER A 18 11.53 12.39 12.91
CA SER A 18 12.20 13.33 12.01
C SER A 18 11.26 14.45 11.51
N ASN A 19 9.96 14.19 11.49
CA ASN A 19 8.94 15.15 11.05
C ASN A 19 8.15 15.78 12.21
N GLY A 20 8.51 15.49 13.46
CA GLY A 20 7.81 15.99 14.64
C GLY A 20 6.38 15.47 14.79
N ILE A 21 6.06 14.32 14.20
CA ILE A 21 4.76 13.66 14.30
C ILE A 21 4.67 12.97 15.66
N LEU A 22 3.67 13.35 16.46
CA LEU A 22 3.37 12.65 17.70
C LEU A 22 2.74 11.30 17.38
N PHE A 23 3.25 10.24 17.99
CA PHE A 23 2.72 8.88 17.84
C PHE A 23 2.66 8.15 19.18
N ASN A 24 1.66 7.30 19.35
CA ASN A 24 1.56 6.39 20.48
C ASN A 24 1.38 4.96 19.96
N LYS A 25 2.11 4.01 20.55
CA LYS A 25 1.86 2.58 20.30
C LYS A 25 0.56 2.18 20.99
N ILE A 26 -0.32 1.50 20.26
CA ILE A 26 -1.59 1.02 20.80
C ILE A 26 -1.34 -0.35 21.46
N PRO A 27 -1.68 -0.53 22.74
CA PRO A 27 -1.51 -1.82 23.40
C PRO A 27 -2.38 -2.89 22.75
N THR A 28 -1.79 -4.04 22.45
CA THR A 28 -2.53 -5.22 21.99
C THR A 28 -3.41 -5.74 23.12
N ALA A 29 -4.72 -5.79 22.91
CA ALA A 29 -5.65 -6.34 23.89
C ALA A 29 -5.52 -7.87 23.94
N SER A 30 -4.66 -8.37 24.82
CA SER A 30 -4.39 -9.81 25.01
C SER A 30 -5.60 -10.59 25.55
N GLU A 31 -6.58 -9.92 26.15
CA GLU A 31 -7.67 -10.60 26.88
C GLU A 31 -8.76 -11.21 25.98
N GLN A 32 -8.83 -10.87 24.69
CA GLN A 32 -9.93 -11.32 23.80
C GLN A 32 -9.48 -11.77 22.41
N GLY A 33 -8.17 -11.91 22.16
CA GLY A 33 -7.65 -12.28 20.83
C GLY A 33 -7.91 -11.24 19.73
N LEU A 34 -8.34 -10.03 20.11
CA LEU A 34 -8.57 -8.91 19.22
C LEU A 34 -7.22 -8.29 18.82
N GLN A 35 -6.87 -8.43 17.55
CA GLN A 35 -5.72 -7.73 16.98
C GLN A 35 -6.08 -6.25 16.81
N THR A 36 -5.43 -5.39 17.57
CA THR A 36 -5.55 -3.93 17.47
C THR A 36 -4.51 -3.38 16.52
N PRO A 37 -4.78 -2.24 15.85
CA PRO A 37 -3.77 -1.53 15.08
C PRO A 37 -2.52 -1.24 15.89
N ASP A 38 -1.38 -1.09 15.21
CA ASP A 38 -0.09 -0.89 15.87
C ASP A 38 0.07 0.49 16.53
N TYR A 39 -0.34 1.57 15.86
CA TYR A 39 -0.12 2.95 16.34
C TYR A 39 -1.33 3.86 16.11
N GLU A 40 -1.32 4.96 16.85
CA GLU A 40 -2.02 6.19 16.49
C GLU A 40 -1.01 7.31 16.29
N ILE A 41 -1.32 8.24 15.38
CA ILE A 41 -0.56 9.48 15.21
C ILE A 41 -1.47 10.69 15.31
N ILE A 42 -0.90 11.82 15.71
CA ILE A 42 -1.59 13.12 15.72
C ILE A 42 -0.99 13.99 14.62
N LEU A 43 -1.84 14.40 13.68
CA LEU A 43 -1.49 15.29 12.58
C LEU A 43 -2.44 16.49 12.60
N PHE A 44 -1.94 17.70 12.86
CA PHE A 44 -2.75 18.92 12.94
C PHE A 44 -4.01 18.74 13.78
N ASP A 45 -3.85 18.24 15.01
CA ASP A 45 -4.93 17.92 15.96
C ASP A 45 -5.91 16.81 15.53
N ASN A 46 -5.67 16.17 14.39
CA ASN A 46 -6.44 15.03 13.91
C ASN A 46 -5.71 13.73 14.27
N ARG A 47 -6.43 12.82 14.92
CA ARG A 47 -5.91 11.50 15.21
C ARG A 47 -6.13 10.58 14.00
N VAL A 48 -5.09 9.84 13.65
CA VAL A 48 -5.05 8.90 12.52
C VAL A 48 -4.59 7.55 13.05
N ILE A 49 -5.32 6.49 12.68
CA ILE A 49 -4.99 5.12 13.09
C ILE A 49 -4.03 4.51 12.08
N VAL A 50 -2.99 3.84 12.57
CA VAL A 50 -1.90 3.36 11.75
C VAL A 50 -1.67 1.88 12.01
N GLU A 51 -1.61 1.12 10.92
CA GLU A 51 -1.15 -0.26 10.92
C GLU A 51 0.17 -0.36 10.16
N VAL A 52 1.15 -1.08 10.68
CA VAL A 52 2.46 -1.23 10.06
C VAL A 52 2.68 -2.68 9.63
N LYS A 53 3.11 -2.87 8.38
CA LYS A 53 3.47 -4.20 7.85
C LYS A 53 4.76 -4.14 7.04
N GLN A 54 5.56 -5.20 7.15
CA GLN A 54 6.72 -5.42 6.29
C GLN A 54 6.56 -6.63 5.36
N PHE A 55 7.22 -6.58 4.22
CA PHE A 55 7.48 -7.73 3.38
C PHE A 55 8.85 -8.29 3.73
N ASP A 56 8.90 -9.53 4.26
CA ASP A 56 10.14 -10.24 4.51
C ASP A 56 10.40 -11.28 3.41
N PRO A 57 11.67 -11.65 3.16
CA PRO A 57 12.00 -12.73 2.22
C PRO A 57 11.23 -14.00 2.55
N ASN A 58 10.60 -14.60 1.54
CA ASN A 58 10.15 -15.99 1.60
C ASN A 58 11.21 -16.92 1.00
N ASP A 59 10.95 -18.23 0.98
CA ASP A 59 11.90 -19.21 0.44
C ASP A 59 12.27 -18.96 -1.03
N GLU A 60 11.33 -18.50 -1.85
CA GLU A 60 11.58 -18.16 -3.26
C GLU A 60 12.49 -16.92 -3.38
N ASP A 61 12.25 -15.89 -2.57
CA ASP A 61 13.08 -14.69 -2.49
C ASP A 61 14.51 -15.04 -2.06
N LEU A 62 14.67 -15.92 -1.07
CA LEU A 62 15.97 -16.38 -0.57
C LEU A 62 16.76 -17.14 -1.64
N ILE A 63 16.09 -18.02 -2.40
CA ILE A 63 16.69 -18.71 -3.55
C ILE A 63 17.11 -17.70 -4.63
N LEU A 64 16.31 -16.66 -4.85
CA LEU A 64 16.60 -15.62 -5.83
C LEU A 64 17.82 -14.78 -5.42
N ILE A 65 17.88 -14.37 -4.16
CA ILE A 65 19.01 -13.66 -3.54
C ILE A 65 20.29 -14.47 -3.71
N GLU A 66 20.24 -15.77 -3.40
CA GLU A 66 21.42 -16.63 -3.48
C GLU A 66 21.88 -16.84 -4.93
N ASN A 67 20.96 -17.00 -5.88
CA ASN A 67 21.31 -17.09 -7.30
C ASN A 67 21.92 -15.79 -7.83
N LEU A 68 21.37 -14.62 -7.46
CA LEU A 68 21.97 -13.32 -7.80
C LEU A 68 23.38 -13.19 -7.24
N ARG A 69 23.57 -13.55 -5.97
CA ARG A 69 24.87 -13.49 -5.28
C ARG A 69 25.92 -14.41 -5.93
N THR A 70 25.53 -15.61 -6.34
CA THR A 70 26.46 -16.65 -6.83
C THR A 70 26.68 -16.62 -8.34
N LYS A 71 25.66 -16.26 -9.13
CA LYS A 71 25.69 -16.34 -10.60
C LYS A 71 25.63 -14.98 -11.30
N GLY A 72 25.41 -13.89 -10.55
CA GLY A 72 25.27 -12.54 -11.10
C GLY A 72 24.02 -12.32 -11.96
N SER A 73 23.15 -13.33 -12.08
CA SER A 73 21.93 -13.30 -12.87
C SER A 73 20.90 -14.26 -12.29
N THR A 74 19.64 -13.95 -12.49
CA THR A 74 18.53 -14.82 -12.10
C THR A 74 17.31 -14.58 -13.00
N GLY A 75 16.52 -15.63 -13.21
CA GLY A 75 15.22 -15.51 -13.88
C GLY A 75 14.14 -15.16 -12.87
N ILE A 76 13.43 -14.05 -13.09
CA ILE A 76 12.27 -13.67 -12.27
C ILE A 76 11.03 -14.34 -12.86
N HIS A 77 10.46 -15.32 -12.17
CA HIS A 77 9.12 -15.80 -12.49
C HIS A 77 8.12 -14.86 -11.82
N GLY A 78 7.40 -14.07 -12.60
CA GLY A 78 6.49 -13.06 -12.07
C GLY A 78 5.26 -13.67 -11.41
N ASP A 79 5.02 -13.32 -10.14
CA ASP A 79 3.71 -13.54 -9.50
C ASP A 79 2.69 -12.49 -9.99
N THR A 80 1.40 -12.68 -9.73
CA THR A 80 0.38 -11.69 -10.08
C THR A 80 0.73 -10.35 -9.42
N PRO A 81 0.83 -9.24 -10.18
CA PRO A 81 1.09 -7.92 -9.64
C PRO A 81 0.13 -7.58 -8.49
N GLY A 82 0.69 -6.96 -7.45
CA GLY A 82 0.00 -6.55 -6.24
C GLY A 82 -0.39 -7.69 -5.30
N LYS A 83 -0.06 -8.98 -5.55
CA LYS A 83 -0.56 -10.08 -4.70
C LYS A 83 -0.14 -9.96 -3.25
N ARG A 84 1.15 -9.74 -2.98
CA ARG A 84 1.64 -9.58 -1.59
C ARG A 84 1.06 -8.33 -0.95
N ALA A 85 1.03 -7.20 -1.67
CA ALA A 85 0.41 -5.97 -1.19
C ALA A 85 -1.09 -6.15 -0.85
N ARG A 86 -1.85 -6.89 -1.67
CA ARG A 86 -3.25 -7.25 -1.39
C ARG A 86 -3.41 -8.05 -0.12
N GLN A 87 -2.50 -8.98 0.14
CA GLN A 87 -2.52 -9.77 1.36
C GLN A 87 -2.29 -8.86 2.57
N LYS A 88 -1.27 -7.99 2.51
CA LYS A 88 -1.00 -7.02 3.58
C LYS A 88 -2.17 -6.06 3.83
N ILE A 89 -2.81 -5.55 2.77
CA ILE A 89 -4.05 -4.76 2.92
C ILE A 89 -5.12 -5.60 3.61
N THR A 90 -5.36 -6.83 3.17
CA THR A 90 -6.40 -7.71 3.75
C THR A 90 -6.16 -7.97 5.23
N ASP A 91 -4.91 -8.20 5.62
CA ASP A 91 -4.56 -8.46 7.02
C ASP A 91 -4.67 -7.20 7.87
N ALA A 92 -4.22 -6.05 7.35
CA ALA A 92 -4.33 -4.76 8.02
C ALA A 92 -5.78 -4.36 8.29
N MET A 93 -6.70 -4.60 7.34
CA MET A 93 -8.10 -4.21 7.52
C MET A 93 -8.78 -4.86 8.73
N LYS A 94 -8.38 -6.09 9.09
CA LYS A 94 -8.90 -6.77 10.28
C LYS A 94 -8.63 -5.96 11.55
N GLN A 95 -7.45 -5.33 11.62
CA GLN A 95 -7.02 -4.54 12.77
C GLN A 95 -7.58 -3.12 12.69
N LEU A 96 -7.45 -2.46 11.54
CA LEU A 96 -7.93 -1.09 11.32
C LEU A 96 -9.43 -0.93 11.60
N HIS A 97 -10.26 -1.93 11.26
CA HIS A 97 -11.70 -1.87 11.52
C HIS A 97 -12.06 -1.83 13.01
N VAL A 98 -11.18 -2.33 13.90
CA VAL A 98 -11.46 -2.35 15.35
C VAL A 98 -11.56 -0.94 15.92
N LEU A 99 -10.71 -0.01 15.45
CA LEU A 99 -10.61 1.33 16.03
C LEU A 99 -11.02 2.45 15.07
N ALA A 100 -10.76 2.33 13.78
CA ALA A 100 -10.90 3.44 12.84
C ALA A 100 -12.26 3.51 12.14
N LYS A 101 -12.98 2.38 12.06
CA LYS A 101 -14.22 2.27 11.28
C LYS A 101 -15.21 3.38 11.65
N ASP A 102 -15.51 4.23 10.68
CA ASP A 102 -16.44 5.37 10.74
C ASP A 102 -16.12 6.43 11.80
N LYS A 103 -14.89 6.46 12.33
CA LYS A 103 -14.48 7.36 13.43
C LYS A 103 -13.25 8.21 13.12
N GLN A 104 -12.29 7.63 12.40
CA GLN A 104 -10.97 8.22 12.20
C GLN A 104 -10.44 7.80 10.84
N PRO A 105 -9.64 8.64 10.16
CA PRO A 105 -8.81 8.19 9.05
C PRO A 105 -7.85 7.08 9.48
N ALA A 106 -7.62 6.12 8.59
CA ALA A 106 -6.80 4.95 8.85
C ALA A 106 -5.80 4.73 7.72
N ILE A 107 -4.52 4.56 8.03
CA ILE A 107 -3.48 4.33 7.03
C ILE A 107 -2.76 3.02 7.29
N LEU A 108 -2.32 2.39 6.19
CA LEU A 108 -1.46 1.22 6.21
C LEU A 108 -0.05 1.62 5.77
N ILE A 109 0.93 1.45 6.65
CA ILE A 109 2.35 1.62 6.35
C ILE A 109 2.92 0.29 5.85
N LEU A 110 3.61 0.33 4.71
CA LEU A 110 4.26 -0.81 4.09
C LEU A 110 5.76 -0.56 3.93
N TYR A 111 6.58 -1.50 4.34
CA TYR A 111 8.02 -1.49 4.09
C TYR A 111 8.46 -2.79 3.39
N ASP A 112 9.32 -2.67 2.40
CA ASP A 112 9.88 -3.82 1.67
C ASP A 112 11.28 -4.16 2.23
N ASN A 113 11.35 -5.25 3.00
CA ASN A 113 12.57 -5.70 3.68
C ASN A 113 13.30 -6.81 2.89
N ILE A 114 12.92 -7.07 1.63
CA ILE A 114 13.49 -8.19 0.85
C ILE A 114 14.83 -7.80 0.20
N ASN A 115 15.06 -6.49 0.02
CA ASN A 115 16.35 -5.92 -0.41
C ASN A 115 16.94 -6.53 -1.70
N ILE A 116 16.05 -6.89 -2.64
CA ILE A 116 16.38 -7.19 -4.04
C ILE A 116 15.46 -6.32 -4.90
N GLY A 117 15.91 -5.83 -6.06
CA GLY A 117 15.20 -4.80 -6.85
C GLY A 117 13.76 -5.10 -7.29
N ILE A 118 13.15 -6.22 -6.88
CA ILE A 118 11.73 -6.54 -6.98
C ILE A 118 10.99 -5.82 -5.85
N ARG A 119 10.43 -4.65 -6.15
CA ARG A 119 9.77 -3.81 -5.14
C ARG A 119 8.28 -4.15 -5.05
N HIS A 120 7.84 -4.87 -4.03
CA HIS A 120 6.41 -5.12 -3.81
C HIS A 120 5.63 -3.87 -3.40
N THR A 121 6.35 -2.80 -3.06
CA THR A 121 5.86 -1.47 -2.70
C THR A 121 5.94 -0.45 -3.84
N ASP A 122 6.26 -0.86 -5.08
CA ASP A 122 6.23 0.06 -6.23
C ASP A 122 4.82 0.54 -6.56
N SER A 123 4.74 1.67 -7.27
CA SER A 123 3.47 2.34 -7.57
C SER A 123 2.48 1.46 -8.32
N TYR A 124 2.94 0.60 -9.23
CA TYR A 124 2.10 -0.30 -10.02
C TYR A 124 1.54 -1.45 -9.17
N ASN A 125 2.38 -2.03 -8.30
CA ASN A 125 1.95 -3.04 -7.33
C ASN A 125 0.91 -2.47 -6.35
N ILE A 126 1.11 -1.26 -5.83
CA ILE A 126 0.13 -0.60 -4.96
C ILE A 126 -1.16 -0.27 -5.72
N LYS A 127 -1.07 0.30 -6.94
CA LYS A 127 -2.23 0.60 -7.81
C LYS A 127 -3.09 -0.64 -8.04
N THR A 128 -2.43 -1.72 -8.43
CA THR A 128 -3.08 -3.00 -8.73
C THR A 128 -3.66 -3.66 -7.49
N ALA A 129 -3.01 -3.50 -6.34
CA ALA A 129 -3.51 -4.03 -5.08
C ALA A 129 -4.77 -3.30 -4.61
N MET A 130 -4.75 -1.97 -4.64
CA MET A 130 -5.88 -1.14 -4.26
C MET A 130 -7.02 -1.30 -5.27
N TYR A 131 -6.78 -1.00 -6.55
CA TYR A 131 -7.85 -0.81 -7.53
C TYR A 131 -8.06 -1.98 -8.48
N GLY A 132 -7.21 -3.01 -8.43
CA GLY A 132 -7.33 -4.22 -9.25
C GLY A 132 -6.52 -4.17 -10.54
N LEU A 133 -6.50 -5.30 -11.25
CA LEU A 133 -5.76 -5.44 -12.51
C LEU A 133 -6.34 -4.53 -13.60
N GLU A 134 -5.49 -4.09 -14.52
CA GLU A 134 -5.95 -3.38 -15.72
C GLU A 134 -6.60 -4.35 -16.70
N CYS A 135 -7.78 -4.00 -17.21
CA CYS A 135 -8.56 -4.81 -18.15
C CYS A 135 -8.97 -3.96 -19.36
N VAL A 136 -8.80 -4.53 -20.55
CA VAL A 136 -9.26 -3.95 -21.81
C VAL A 136 -10.47 -4.76 -22.26
N ASP A 137 -11.61 -4.10 -22.44
CA ASP A 137 -12.79 -4.73 -23.01
C ASP A 137 -12.72 -4.60 -24.53
N VAL A 138 -12.70 -5.74 -25.23
CA VAL A 138 -12.56 -5.80 -26.69
C VAL A 138 -13.87 -6.28 -27.31
N GLY A 139 -14.39 -5.49 -28.24
CA GLY A 139 -15.56 -5.81 -29.05
C GLY A 139 -15.15 -6.55 -30.31
N PHE A 140 -15.82 -7.67 -30.57
CA PHE A 140 -15.65 -8.45 -31.79
C PHE A 140 -16.88 -8.24 -32.69
N PRO A 141 -16.73 -7.52 -33.81
CA PRO A 141 -17.79 -7.42 -34.82
C PRO A 141 -18.15 -8.80 -35.36
N THR A 142 -19.41 -8.97 -35.79
CA THR A 142 -19.88 -10.22 -36.42
C THR A 142 -19.30 -10.42 -37.82
N ASP A 143 -18.94 -9.34 -38.52
CA ASP A 143 -18.19 -9.41 -39.77
C ASP A 143 -16.69 -9.55 -39.47
N ILE A 144 -16.16 -10.73 -39.81
CA ILE A 144 -14.74 -11.11 -39.71
C ILE A 144 -13.79 -10.15 -40.45
N LYS A 145 -14.29 -9.36 -41.40
CA LYS A 145 -13.47 -8.35 -42.11
C LYS A 145 -13.26 -7.07 -41.31
N ILE A 146 -14.02 -6.84 -40.23
CA ILE A 146 -13.90 -5.66 -39.39
C ILE A 146 -12.99 -5.99 -38.20
N ALA A 147 -11.94 -5.20 -38.01
CA ALA A 147 -11.01 -5.39 -36.90
C ALA A 147 -11.70 -5.23 -35.53
N PRO A 148 -11.28 -5.98 -34.51
CA PRO A 148 -11.75 -5.79 -33.14
C PRO A 148 -11.52 -4.35 -32.65
N LEU A 149 -12.45 -3.85 -31.86
CA LEU A 149 -12.44 -2.49 -31.29
C LEU A 149 -12.19 -2.55 -29.79
N ILE A 150 -11.38 -1.64 -29.26
CA ILE A 150 -11.33 -1.39 -27.81
C ILE A 150 -12.59 -0.62 -27.41
N ILE A 151 -13.45 -1.25 -26.61
CA ILE A 151 -14.70 -0.68 -26.10
C ILE A 151 -14.42 0.20 -24.88
N ASP A 152 -13.66 -0.33 -23.92
CA ASP A 152 -13.32 0.37 -22.69
C ASP A 152 -11.99 -0.12 -22.10
N ARG A 153 -11.42 0.70 -21.22
CA ARG A 153 -10.33 0.34 -20.31
C ARG A 153 -10.84 0.50 -18.89
N ARG A 154 -10.87 -0.59 -18.14
CA ARG A 154 -11.41 -0.61 -16.78
C ARG A 154 -10.50 -1.33 -15.81
N ARG A 155 -10.84 -1.23 -14.53
CA ARG A 155 -10.26 -2.07 -13.49
C ARG A 155 -10.99 -3.40 -13.42
N GLY A 156 -10.21 -4.48 -13.43
CA GLY A 156 -10.64 -5.86 -13.34
C GLY A 156 -10.83 -6.36 -11.91
N GLY A 157 -10.65 -7.66 -11.75
CA GLY A 157 -10.72 -8.34 -10.45
C GLY A 157 -9.51 -8.04 -9.56
N LYS A 158 -9.47 -8.69 -8.39
CA LYS A 158 -8.41 -8.61 -7.38
C LYS A 158 -8.24 -7.21 -6.74
N ARG A 159 -9.17 -6.27 -6.92
CA ARG A 159 -9.14 -4.99 -6.19
C ARG A 159 -9.36 -5.20 -4.68
N LYS A 160 -8.79 -4.32 -3.85
CA LYS A 160 -9.01 -4.32 -2.40
C LYS A 160 -9.78 -3.13 -1.89
N VAL A 161 -9.91 -2.06 -2.66
CA VAL A 161 -10.76 -0.93 -2.31
C VAL A 161 -11.83 -0.72 -3.39
N THR A 162 -13.05 -0.43 -2.95
CA THR A 162 -14.17 0.00 -3.78
C THR A 162 -15.01 1.00 -2.99
N GLU A 163 -15.99 1.62 -3.64
CA GLU A 163 -17.00 2.46 -2.99
C GLU A 163 -17.73 1.77 -1.82
N GLN A 164 -17.79 0.42 -1.79
CA GLN A 164 -18.46 -0.33 -0.72
C GLN A 164 -17.51 -1.18 0.14
N HIS A 165 -16.26 -1.38 -0.26
CA HIS A 165 -15.32 -2.26 0.45
C HIS A 165 -14.03 -1.55 0.84
N ASN A 166 -13.60 -1.79 2.08
CA ASN A 166 -12.39 -1.23 2.69
C ASN A 166 -12.33 0.31 2.63
N THR A 167 -13.49 0.97 2.75
CA THR A 167 -13.62 2.43 2.83
C THR A 167 -13.02 3.01 4.12
N THR A 168 -12.77 2.18 5.14
CA THR A 168 -12.01 2.57 6.35
C THR A 168 -10.54 2.87 6.05
N LEU A 169 -9.98 2.30 4.97
CA LEU A 169 -8.59 2.60 4.57
C LEU A 169 -8.55 3.96 3.86
N SER A 170 -7.92 4.94 4.45
CA SER A 170 -7.73 6.28 3.89
C SER A 170 -6.57 6.33 2.89
N ALA A 171 -5.46 5.66 3.20
CA ALA A 171 -4.29 5.62 2.33
C ALA A 171 -3.40 4.41 2.60
N VAL A 172 -2.59 4.03 1.60
CA VAL A 172 -1.45 3.13 1.76
C VAL A 172 -0.18 3.96 1.66
N VAL A 173 0.70 3.88 2.64
CA VAL A 173 1.97 4.61 2.66
C VAL A 173 3.12 3.62 2.52
N THR A 174 4.04 3.84 1.60
CA THR A 174 5.24 3.00 1.46
C THR A 174 6.46 3.72 2.01
N LEU A 175 7.23 3.05 2.87
CA LEU A 175 8.49 3.55 3.44
C LEU A 175 9.66 3.15 2.55
N HIS A 176 10.62 4.06 2.40
CA HIS A 176 11.86 3.85 1.65
C HIS A 176 13.02 4.36 2.47
N GLU A 177 14.02 3.50 2.69
CA GLU A 177 15.29 3.85 3.32
C GLU A 177 16.34 4.05 2.21
N SER A 178 16.98 5.22 2.18
CA SER A 178 18.09 5.50 1.26
C SER A 178 19.39 4.88 1.76
N ILE A 179 20.43 4.89 0.91
CA ILE A 179 21.79 4.43 1.27
C ILE A 179 22.36 5.24 2.46
N ASN A 180 21.96 6.50 2.62
CA ASN A 180 22.40 7.37 3.70
C ASN A 180 21.50 7.26 4.96
N SER A 181 20.65 6.24 5.04
CA SER A 181 19.65 6.07 6.11
C SER A 181 18.61 7.19 6.20
N GLU A 182 18.51 8.06 5.20
CA GLU A 182 17.38 8.98 5.10
C GLU A 182 16.12 8.21 4.76
N ILE A 183 15.04 8.49 5.50
CA ILE A 183 13.75 7.85 5.32
C ILE A 183 12.84 8.78 4.52
N SER A 184 12.18 8.21 3.53
CA SER A 184 11.12 8.88 2.77
C SER A 184 9.88 8.01 2.69
N ALA A 185 8.75 8.63 2.40
CA ALA A 185 7.49 7.93 2.26
C ALA A 185 6.71 8.37 1.02
N ILE A 186 5.94 7.45 0.46
CA ILE A 186 4.99 7.74 -0.61
C ILE A 186 3.59 7.34 -0.14
N CYS A 187 2.68 8.33 -0.05
CA CYS A 187 1.30 8.16 0.37
C CYS A 187 0.38 8.03 -0.85
N TYR A 188 -0.23 6.86 -1.01
CA TYR A 188 -1.20 6.54 -2.06
C TYR A 188 -2.62 6.60 -1.48
N HIS A 189 -3.37 7.64 -1.85
CA HIS A 189 -4.70 7.91 -1.33
C HIS A 189 -5.74 6.93 -1.90
N ASN A 190 -6.63 6.46 -1.03
CA ASN A 190 -7.81 5.71 -1.43
C ASN A 190 -8.94 6.67 -1.81
N ILE A 191 -9.29 6.73 -3.09
CA ILE A 191 -10.38 7.60 -3.59
C ILE A 191 -11.76 7.20 -3.06
N TYR A 192 -11.90 6.00 -2.50
CA TYR A 192 -13.14 5.48 -1.91
C TYR A 192 -13.15 5.54 -0.38
N ALA A 193 -12.20 6.25 0.24
CA ALA A 193 -12.15 6.37 1.69
C ALA A 193 -13.39 7.10 2.22
N ALA A 194 -14.07 6.53 3.21
CA ALA A 194 -15.19 7.17 3.90
C ALA A 194 -14.71 8.38 4.73
N LEU A 195 -13.52 8.25 5.31
CA LEU A 195 -12.81 9.32 6.00
C LEU A 195 -11.45 9.50 5.32
N PRO A 196 -11.33 10.33 4.28
CA PRO A 196 -10.08 10.51 3.55
C PRO A 196 -9.02 11.17 4.43
N LEU A 197 -7.75 10.80 4.22
CA LEU A 197 -6.62 11.49 4.83
C LEU A 197 -6.42 12.81 4.09
N ASN A 198 -6.47 13.94 4.78
CA ASN A 198 -6.11 15.21 4.15
C ASN A 198 -4.60 15.23 3.86
N PRO A 199 -4.17 15.40 2.59
CA PRO A 199 -2.76 15.45 2.22
C PRO A 199 -1.96 16.51 3.00
N GLU A 200 -2.58 17.65 3.31
CA GLU A 200 -1.92 18.74 4.04
C GLU A 200 -1.50 18.33 5.46
N TRP A 201 -2.16 17.32 6.03
CA TRP A 201 -1.84 16.86 7.38
C TRP A 201 -0.49 16.16 7.48
N MET A 202 0.02 15.62 6.37
CA MET A 202 1.27 14.86 6.32
C MET A 202 2.22 15.39 5.23
N ARG A 203 2.11 16.69 4.90
CA ARG A 203 2.93 17.32 3.86
C ARG A 203 4.31 17.68 4.42
N PHE A 204 5.25 16.75 4.29
CA PHE A 204 6.65 16.92 4.66
C PHE A 204 7.57 16.81 3.45
N ASN A 205 8.79 17.34 3.54
CA ASN A 205 9.76 17.35 2.42
C ASN A 205 10.10 15.93 1.91
N ASN A 206 10.06 14.94 2.80
CA ASN A 206 10.37 13.54 2.50
C ASN A 206 9.10 12.68 2.28
N VAL A 207 7.91 13.28 2.20
CA VAL A 207 6.65 12.57 1.96
C VAL A 207 5.98 13.07 0.69
N VAL A 208 5.75 12.15 -0.26
CA VAL A 208 5.09 12.46 -1.53
C VAL A 208 3.69 11.85 -1.56
N HIS A 209 2.70 12.62 -1.99
CA HIS A 209 1.31 12.19 -2.03
C HIS A 209 0.86 11.93 -3.47
N TYR A 210 0.12 10.85 -3.68
CA TYR A 210 -0.51 10.50 -4.95
C TYR A 210 -1.98 10.15 -4.74
N THR A 211 -2.83 10.57 -5.66
CA THR A 211 -4.21 10.08 -5.82
C THR A 211 -4.39 9.50 -7.22
N LEU A 212 -5.51 8.81 -7.47
CA LEU A 212 -5.86 8.44 -8.84
C LEU A 212 -6.47 9.64 -9.56
N GLU A 213 -6.07 9.84 -10.82
CA GLU A 213 -6.73 10.79 -11.70
C GLU A 213 -8.21 10.43 -11.93
N GLU A 214 -9.00 11.40 -12.38
CA GLU A 214 -10.38 11.17 -12.77
C GLU A 214 -10.48 10.16 -13.92
N LYS A 215 -11.48 9.27 -13.87
CA LYS A 215 -11.66 8.25 -14.90
C LYS A 215 -12.02 8.91 -16.23
N GLN A 216 -11.13 8.78 -17.21
CA GLN A 216 -11.39 9.12 -18.60
C GLN A 216 -11.74 7.88 -19.42
N ARG A 217 -12.63 8.03 -20.41
CA ARG A 217 -13.00 6.95 -21.32
C ARG A 217 -11.76 6.50 -22.11
N LEU A 218 -11.59 5.19 -22.29
CA LEU A 218 -10.48 4.55 -23.03
C LEU A 218 -9.07 4.68 -22.42
N ASN A 219 -8.92 5.32 -21.26
CA ASN A 219 -7.64 5.44 -20.55
C ASN A 219 -7.67 4.64 -19.24
N PHE A 220 -6.52 4.09 -18.85
CA PHE A 220 -6.34 3.61 -17.48
C PHE A 220 -6.06 4.81 -16.58
N GLN A 221 -6.66 4.81 -15.39
CA GLN A 221 -6.32 5.82 -14.39
C GLN A 221 -4.87 5.66 -13.95
N GLU A 222 -4.14 6.76 -13.92
CA GLU A 222 -2.78 6.83 -13.38
C GLU A 222 -2.73 7.53 -12.03
N TRP A 223 -1.62 7.29 -11.32
CA TRP A 223 -1.28 8.05 -10.12
C TRP A 223 -0.89 9.47 -10.51
N VAL A 224 -1.52 10.45 -9.88
CA VAL A 224 -1.19 11.88 -10.01
C VAL A 224 -0.74 12.42 -8.66
N LYS A 225 0.37 13.16 -8.66
CA LYS A 225 0.93 13.78 -7.45
C LYS A 225 0.02 14.92 -6.97
N ILE A 226 -0.21 15.01 -5.67
CA ILE A 226 -1.02 16.05 -5.02
C ILE A 226 -0.31 16.71 -3.84
#